data_AF-A0AAW1KI24-F1
#
_entry.id   AF-A0AAW1KI24-F1
#
_cell.length_a   1.000
_cell.length_b   1.000
_cell.length_c   1.000
_cell.angle_alpha   90.00
_cell.angle_beta   90.00
_cell.angle_gamma   90.00
#
_symmetry.space_group_name_H-M   'P 1'
#
loop_
_entity.id
_entity.type
_entity.pdbx_description
1 polymer ?
#
loop_
_entity_poly.entity_id
_entity_poly.type
_entity_poly.pdbx_seq_one_letter_code
_entity_poly.pdbx_strand_id
1 'polypeptide(L)'
;MKYFFVFTLVLAFIAGSTIANAGCPDRPCEDFGCGGVWDPVCATDGNGIYRTFGNSCEILQYNCRLDTARCFEMVSDGPCPGTSP
;
A
#
# COMPACT_ATOMS: atom_id res chain seq x y z
N MET A 1 -23.48 41.43 -4.67
CA MET A 1 -23.81 40.57 -5.83
C MET A 1 -22.63 39.75 -6.35
N LYS A 2 -21.44 40.33 -6.54
CA LYS A 2 -20.27 39.64 -7.13
C LYS A 2 -19.60 38.59 -6.21
N TYR A 3 -19.64 38.81 -4.89
CA TYR A 3 -19.06 37.90 -3.88
C TYR A 3 -19.96 36.71 -3.52
N PHE A 4 -21.26 36.78 -3.83
CA PHE A 4 -22.22 35.71 -3.52
C PHE A 4 -22.00 34.46 -4.39
N PHE A 5 -21.64 34.67 -5.66
CA PHE A 5 -21.22 33.60 -6.57
C PHE A 5 -19.87 32.98 -6.20
N VAL A 6 -18.99 33.74 -5.55
CA VAL A 6 -17.67 33.25 -5.12
C VAL A 6 -17.82 32.35 -3.88
N PHE A 7 -18.69 32.72 -2.93
CA PHE A 7 -18.91 31.94 -1.71
C PHE A 7 -19.53 30.56 -1.96
N THR A 8 -20.42 30.45 -2.94
CA THR A 8 -21.07 29.18 -3.31
C THR A 8 -20.12 28.21 -4.00
N LEU A 9 -19.18 28.70 -4.81
CA LEU A 9 -18.16 27.87 -5.46
C LEU A 9 -17.13 27.32 -4.47
N VAL A 10 -16.80 28.08 -3.42
CA VAL A 10 -15.85 27.64 -2.39
C VAL A 10 -16.44 26.51 -1.53
N LEU A 11 -17.74 26.58 -1.19
CA LEU A 11 -18.42 25.53 -0.41
C LEU A 11 -18.53 24.20 -1.17
N ALA A 12 -18.65 24.23 -2.51
CA ALA A 12 -18.68 23.03 -3.33
C ALA A 12 -17.33 22.28 -3.37
N PHE A 13 -16.21 22.97 -3.13
CA PHE A 13 -14.88 22.35 -3.16
C PHE A 13 -14.51 21.58 -1.89
N ILE A 14 -15.11 21.90 -0.73
CA ILE A 14 -14.78 21.27 0.56
C ILE A 14 -15.45 19.89 0.72
N ALA A 15 -16.51 19.61 -0.05
CA ALA A 15 -17.26 18.36 0.03
C ALA A 15 -16.61 17.18 -0.72
N GLY A 16 -15.51 17.39 -1.46
CA GLY A 16 -14.96 16.41 -2.40
C GLY A 16 -13.79 15.55 -1.91
N SER A 17 -13.17 15.87 -0.77
CA SER A 17 -11.97 15.15 -0.30
C SER A 17 -12.32 14.09 0.73
N THR A 18 -12.89 12.97 0.27
CA THR A 18 -12.86 11.73 1.06
C THR A 18 -11.47 11.13 0.91
N ILE A 19 -10.66 11.19 1.98
CA ILE A 19 -9.39 10.47 2.05
C ILE A 19 -9.76 8.98 2.08
N ALA A 20 -9.65 8.29 0.95
CA ALA A 20 -9.76 6.85 0.90
C ALA A 20 -8.58 6.27 1.67
N ASN A 21 -8.83 5.77 2.87
CA ASN A 21 -7.83 4.99 3.59
C ASN A 21 -7.73 3.64 2.86
N ALA A 22 -6.74 3.51 1.97
CA ALA A 22 -6.37 2.24 1.36
C ALA A 22 -5.73 1.36 2.44
N GLY A 23 -6.58 0.90 3.36
CA GLY A 23 -6.25 -0.06 4.41
C GLY A 23 -5.75 -1.36 3.80
N CYS A 24 -4.89 -2.08 4.50
CA CYS A 24 -4.72 -3.50 4.25
C CYS A 24 -6.09 -4.19 4.26
N PRO A 25 -6.46 -4.98 3.23
CA PRO A 25 -7.63 -5.82 3.35
C PRO A 25 -7.39 -6.79 4.50
N ASP A 26 -8.35 -6.84 5.43
CA ASP A 26 -8.31 -7.75 6.57
C ASP A 26 -8.33 -9.19 6.02
N ARG A 27 -7.16 -9.83 6.01
CA ARG A 27 -6.98 -11.21 5.55
C ARG A 27 -6.56 -12.02 6.76
N PRO A 28 -7.32 -13.06 7.16
CA PRO A 28 -6.86 -13.93 8.22
C PRO A 28 -5.51 -14.50 7.82
N CYS A 29 -4.53 -14.40 8.72
CA CYS A 29 -3.27 -15.12 8.58
C CYS A 29 -3.58 -16.61 8.70
N GLU A 30 -3.95 -17.23 7.60
CA GLU A 30 -3.91 -18.68 7.50
C GLU A 30 -2.45 -19.11 7.63
N ASP A 31 -2.20 -20.20 8.35
CA ASP A 31 -0.87 -20.79 8.50
C ASP A 31 -0.43 -21.46 7.18
N PHE A 32 -0.27 -20.69 6.12
CA PHE A 32 0.33 -21.14 4.86
C PHE A 32 1.83 -20.82 4.85
N GLY A 33 2.61 -21.82 4.44
CA GLY A 33 4.04 -21.67 4.23
C GLY A 33 4.33 -21.17 2.82
N CYS A 34 5.07 -20.07 2.72
CA CYS A 34 5.74 -19.70 1.49
C CYS A 34 6.98 -20.58 1.39
N GLY A 35 6.92 -21.62 0.55
CA GLY A 35 8.06 -22.52 0.36
C GLY A 35 9.36 -21.75 0.14
N GLY A 36 10.51 -22.33 0.50
CA GLY A 36 11.83 -21.68 0.47
C GLY A 36 12.39 -21.40 -0.93
N VAL A 37 11.52 -21.06 -1.89
CA VAL A 37 11.88 -20.67 -3.25
C VAL A 37 12.28 -19.20 -3.24
N TRP A 38 13.50 -18.93 -3.68
CA TRP A 38 13.99 -17.58 -3.90
C TRP A 38 13.59 -17.11 -5.30
N ASP A 39 12.62 -16.21 -5.34
CA ASP A 39 12.10 -15.54 -6.53
C ASP A 39 11.77 -14.08 -6.14
N PRO A 40 12.81 -13.24 -5.95
CA PRO A 40 12.67 -11.99 -5.21
C PRO A 40 11.75 -10.99 -5.91
N VAL A 41 11.05 -10.20 -5.10
CA VAL A 41 10.09 -9.21 -5.59
C VAL A 41 10.21 -7.93 -4.80
N CYS A 42 10.05 -6.79 -5.46
CA CYS A 42 10.06 -5.48 -4.80
C CYS A 42 8.62 -5.05 -4.54
N ALA A 43 8.33 -4.62 -3.32
CA ALA A 43 7.02 -4.10 -2.95
C ALA A 43 7.11 -2.80 -2.13
N THR A 44 6.04 -2.01 -2.13
CA THR A 44 5.95 -0.72 -1.42
C THR A 44 4.70 -0.58 -0.56
N ASP A 45 4.79 0.17 0.53
CA ASP A 45 3.65 0.51 1.42
C ASP A 45 2.80 1.70 0.92
N GLY A 46 3.12 2.21 -0.28
CA GLY A 46 2.48 3.37 -0.89
C GLY A 46 2.99 4.72 -0.38
N ASN A 47 3.94 4.76 0.57
CA ASN A 47 4.59 5.99 1.09
C ASN A 47 6.06 6.11 0.67
N GLY A 48 6.53 5.27 -0.24
CA GLY A 48 7.93 5.26 -0.67
C GLY A 48 8.84 4.43 0.23
N ILE A 49 8.30 3.62 1.15
CA ILE A 49 9.06 2.50 1.70
C ILE A 49 9.05 1.39 0.67
N TYR A 50 10.23 0.93 0.28
CA TYR A 50 10.42 -0.19 -0.63
C TYR A 50 11.10 -1.34 0.10
N ARG A 51 10.64 -2.57 -0.14
CA ARG A 51 11.20 -3.76 0.47
C ARG A 51 11.25 -4.92 -0.51
N THR A 52 12.39 -5.61 -0.51
CA THR A 52 12.55 -6.89 -1.20
C THR A 52 11.95 -8.01 -0.35
N PHE A 53 11.09 -8.82 -0.94
CA PHE A 53 10.58 -10.08 -0.39
C PHE A 53 11.21 -11.25 -1.15
N GLY A 54 11.35 -12.41 -0.51
CA GLY A 54 11.95 -13.58 -1.12
C GLY A 54 11.09 -14.20 -2.22
N ASN A 55 9.77 -13.95 -2.17
CA ASN A 55 8.80 -14.23 -3.23
C ASN A 55 7.48 -13.49 -2.98
N SER A 56 6.55 -13.57 -3.95
CA SER A 56 5.23 -12.94 -3.85
C SER A 56 4.35 -13.51 -2.75
N CYS A 57 4.52 -14.77 -2.36
CA CYS A 57 3.81 -15.36 -1.22
C CYS A 57 4.21 -14.68 0.09
N GLU A 58 5.49 -14.37 0.27
CA GLU A 58 5.98 -13.71 1.48
C GLU A 58 5.38 -12.30 1.66
N ILE A 59 5.01 -11.61 0.58
CA ILE A 59 4.25 -10.35 0.67
C ILE A 59 2.91 -10.60 1.38
N LEU A 60 2.18 -11.65 1.00
CA LEU A 60 0.87 -11.97 1.58
C LEU A 60 0.99 -12.32 3.06
N GLN A 61 1.96 -13.17 3.40
CA GLN A 61 2.21 -13.57 4.79
C GLN A 61 2.63 -12.36 5.64
N TYR A 62 3.44 -11.46 5.07
CA TYR A 62 3.86 -10.26 5.76
C TYR A 62 2.68 -9.31 5.99
N ASN A 63 1.90 -9.03 4.94
CA ASN A 63 0.75 -8.13 5.01
C ASN A 63 -0.32 -8.58 6.00
N CYS A 64 -0.57 -9.89 6.12
CA CYS A 64 -1.56 -10.38 7.08
C CYS A 64 -1.12 -10.14 8.55
N ARG A 65 0.20 -10.09 8.80
CA ARG A 65 0.78 -9.88 10.14
C ARG A 65 1.02 -8.41 10.48
N LEU A 66 0.77 -7.51 9.53
CA LEU A 66 0.90 -6.08 9.77
C LEU A 66 -0.27 -5.58 10.59
N ASP A 67 0.02 -5.03 11.76
CA ASP A 67 -0.94 -4.26 12.57
C ASP A 67 -1.08 -2.81 12.07
N THR A 68 -0.93 -2.61 10.76
CA THR A 68 -0.94 -1.27 10.16
C THR A 68 -1.96 -1.19 9.04
N ALA A 69 -2.50 0.02 8.82
CA ALA A 69 -3.41 0.28 7.72
C ALA A 69 -2.71 0.30 6.33
N ARG A 70 -1.44 -0.12 6.20
CA ARG A 70 -0.71 -0.06 4.93
C ARG A 70 -0.14 -1.40 4.55
N CYS A 71 -0.47 -1.85 3.35
CA CYS A 71 -0.01 -3.12 2.80
C CYS A 71 1.14 -2.88 1.85
N PHE A 72 2.08 -3.83 1.82
CA PHE A 72 3.07 -3.90 0.76
C PHE A 72 2.41 -4.41 -0.52
N GLU A 73 2.49 -3.62 -1.57
CA GLU A 73 2.05 -4.01 -2.92
C GLU A 73 3.27 -4.18 -3.81
N MET A 74 3.28 -5.27 -4.58
CA MET A 74 4.36 -5.56 -5.52
C MET A 74 4.44 -4.46 -6.60
N VAL A 75 5.64 -3.94 -6.83
CA VAL A 75 5.93 -2.93 -7.86
C VAL A 75 6.79 -3.46 -9.00
N SER A 76 7.64 -4.45 -8.73
CA SER A 76 8.46 -5.09 -9.76
C SER A 76 8.87 -6.50 -9.38
N ASP A 77 9.09 -7.33 -10.39
CA ASP A 77 9.87 -8.55 -10.26
C ASP A 77 11.34 -8.20 -9.97
N GLY A 78 11.99 -9.02 -9.17
CA GLY A 78 13.36 -8.79 -8.70
C GLY A 78 13.46 -7.94 -7.42
N PRO A 79 14.67 -7.82 -6.86
CA PRO A 79 14.92 -7.05 -5.64
C PRO A 79 14.75 -5.54 -5.86
N CYS A 80 14.40 -4.82 -4.79
CA CYS A 80 14.33 -3.37 -4.83
C CYS A 80 15.70 -2.72 -5.08
N PRO A 81 15.79 -1.70 -5.95
CA PRO A 81 17.04 -0.99 -6.21
C PRO A 81 17.55 -0.32 -4.93
N GLY A 82 18.83 -0.50 -4.62
CA GLY A 82 19.46 0.10 -3.43
C GLY A 82 19.29 -0.69 -2.13
N THR A 83 18.60 -1.84 -2.14
CA THR A 83 18.69 -2.82 -1.06
C THR A 83 19.92 -3.71 -1.30
N SER A 84 21.09 -3.22 -0.88
CA SER A 84 22.31 -4.05 -0.83
C SER A 84 22.10 -5.23 0.12
N PRO A 85 22.50 -6.45 -0.24
CA PRO A 85 22.36 -7.64 0.61
C PRO A 85 23.08 -7.52 1.96
#